data_AF-A0A8I0P4S1-F1
#
_entry.id   AF-A0A8I0P4S1-F1
#
_cell.length_a   1.000
_cell.length_b   1.000
_cell.length_c   1.000
_cell.angle_alpha   90.00
_cell.angle_beta   90.00
_cell.angle_gamma   90.00
#
_symmetry.space_group_name_H-M   'P 1'
#
loop_
_entity.id
_entity.type
_entity.pdbx_description
1 polymer ?
#
loop_
_entity_poly.entity_id
_entity_poly.type
_entity_poly.pdbx_seq_one_letter_code
_entity_poly.pdbx_strand_id
1 'polypeptide(L)'
;MALLFGGLPVGYFLVAYGCGRQEERFGVTLADEPVLGAGIAGAVVVDTYQECDDDGPAVAAGRAYRYDGDREGVLRHYRDAAQAEGWRHRAGDCFTQRIDGALASPMPEGPADGSFAVETAAAADSSEAWC
;
A
#
# COMPACT_ATOMS: atom_id res chain seq x y z
N MET A 1 -32.52 43.22 -30.15
CA MET A 1 -32.25 42.95 -28.73
C MET A 1 -32.14 41.43 -28.59
N ALA A 2 -30.92 40.91 -28.67
CA ALA A 2 -30.62 39.49 -28.61
C ALA A 2 -29.55 39.29 -27.54
N LEU A 3 -29.91 38.66 -26.42
CA LEU A 3 -28.99 38.24 -25.38
C LEU A 3 -28.78 36.74 -25.55
N LEU A 4 -27.67 36.38 -26.19
CA LEU A 4 -27.16 35.02 -26.21
C LEU A 4 -26.52 34.74 -24.85
N PHE A 5 -27.21 34.00 -23.99
CA PHE A 5 -26.59 33.40 -22.81
C PHE A 5 -25.76 32.20 -23.28
N GLY A 6 -24.47 32.43 -23.52
CA GLY A 6 -23.46 31.37 -23.56
C GLY A 6 -23.28 30.81 -22.16
N GLY A 7 -24.14 29.87 -21.78
CA GLY A 7 -23.96 29.07 -20.57
C GLY A 7 -22.73 28.19 -20.73
N LEU A 8 -21.73 28.43 -19.89
CA LEU A 8 -20.51 27.64 -19.74
C LEU A 8 -20.85 26.13 -19.72
N PRO A 9 -20.03 25.26 -20.35
CA PRO A 9 -20.16 23.84 -20.06
C PRO A 9 -19.93 23.69 -18.56
N VAL A 10 -20.97 23.30 -17.85
CA VAL A 10 -20.85 22.73 -16.51
C VAL A 10 -19.99 21.50 -16.73
N GLY A 11 -18.68 21.68 -16.54
CA GLY A 11 -17.75 20.58 -16.43
C GLY A 11 -18.20 19.83 -15.20
N TYR A 12 -19.00 18.79 -15.43
CA TYR A 12 -19.13 17.71 -14.49
C TYR A 12 -17.72 17.15 -14.34
N PHE A 13 -16.96 17.68 -13.38
CA PHE A 13 -15.92 16.93 -12.70
C PHE A 13 -16.66 15.79 -11.99
N LEU A 14 -17.03 14.78 -12.76
CA LEU A 14 -17.29 13.45 -12.23
C LEU A 14 -15.96 13.07 -11.60
N VAL A 15 -15.91 13.25 -10.29
CA VAL A 15 -14.91 12.69 -9.38
C VAL A 15 -14.63 11.28 -9.89
N ALA A 16 -13.39 11.04 -10.34
CA ALA A 16 -12.99 9.71 -10.76
C ALA A 16 -12.93 8.86 -9.49
N TYR A 17 -14.06 8.22 -9.16
CA TYR A 17 -14.12 7.14 -8.18
C TYR A 17 -13.52 5.90 -8.86
N GLY A 18 -12.48 5.33 -8.24
CA GLY A 18 -11.76 4.16 -8.72
C GLY A 18 -10.37 4.42 -9.31
N CYS A 19 -9.56 3.35 -9.31
CA CYS A 19 -8.17 3.34 -9.72
C CYS A 19 -7.98 3.82 -11.16
N GLY A 20 -7.28 4.94 -11.32
CA GLY A 20 -6.80 5.41 -12.60
C GLY A 20 -5.39 4.91 -12.91
N ARG A 21 -4.86 5.37 -14.04
CA ARG A 21 -3.49 5.03 -14.47
C ARG A 21 -2.40 5.50 -13.49
N GLN A 22 -2.71 6.46 -12.61
CA GLN A 22 -1.74 6.95 -11.64
C GLN A 22 -1.61 5.94 -10.50
N GLU A 23 -2.73 5.47 -9.98
CA GLU A 23 -2.84 4.47 -8.93
C GLU A 23 -2.26 3.14 -9.39
N GLU A 24 -2.57 2.71 -10.62
CA GLU A 24 -1.98 1.50 -11.22
C GLU A 24 -0.44 1.55 -11.26
N ARG A 25 0.14 2.70 -11.67
CA ARG A 25 1.60 2.86 -11.72
C ARG A 25 2.20 2.90 -10.32
N PHE A 26 1.52 3.56 -9.40
CA PHE A 26 1.97 3.65 -8.03
C PHE A 26 1.93 2.28 -7.34
N GLY A 27 0.93 1.45 -7.64
CA GLY A 27 0.84 0.05 -7.20
C GLY A 27 2.03 -0.79 -7.66
N VAL A 28 2.50 -0.60 -8.90
CA VAL A 28 3.73 -1.23 -9.40
C VAL A 28 4.95 -0.77 -8.59
N THR A 29 5.06 0.54 -8.31
CA THR A 29 6.15 1.07 -7.47
C THR A 29 6.13 0.48 -6.06
N LEU A 30 4.96 0.36 -5.44
CA LEU A 30 4.80 -0.27 -4.13
C LEU A 30 5.17 -1.77 -4.17
N ALA A 31 4.76 -2.49 -5.23
CA ALA A 31 5.05 -3.91 -5.38
C ALA A 31 6.55 -4.23 -5.49
N ASP A 32 7.35 -3.27 -5.97
CA ASP A 32 8.79 -3.37 -6.11
C ASP A 32 9.55 -3.06 -4.80
N GLU A 33 8.86 -2.68 -3.72
CA GLU A 33 9.52 -2.37 -2.46
C GLU A 33 10.24 -3.58 -1.85
N PRO A 34 11.55 -3.46 -1.52
CA PRO A 34 12.35 -4.58 -1.02
C PRO A 34 11.79 -5.23 0.25
N VAL A 35 11.11 -4.46 1.10
CA VAL A 35 10.50 -4.96 2.33
C VAL A 35 9.48 -6.06 2.06
N LEU A 36 8.74 -6.01 0.94
CA LEU A 36 7.80 -7.07 0.54
C LEU A 36 8.54 -8.36 0.13
N GLY A 37 9.78 -8.22 -0.34
CA GLY A 37 10.66 -9.31 -0.74
C GLY A 37 11.41 -9.98 0.42
N ALA A 38 11.33 -9.45 1.62
CA ALA A 38 11.99 -9.99 2.81
C ALA A 38 11.28 -11.26 3.32
N GLY A 39 11.39 -12.37 2.57
CA GLY A 39 10.76 -13.63 2.92
C GLY A 39 11.24 -14.20 4.27
N ILE A 40 10.32 -14.88 4.97
CA ILE A 40 10.62 -15.61 6.21
C ILE A 40 11.08 -17.02 5.86
N ALA A 41 12.12 -17.51 6.53
CA ALA A 41 12.58 -18.89 6.34
C ALA A 41 11.45 -19.90 6.62
N GLY A 42 11.18 -20.79 5.66
CA GLY A 42 10.08 -21.76 5.76
C GLY A 42 8.72 -21.23 5.32
N ALA A 43 8.58 -19.94 5.05
CA ALA A 43 7.39 -19.40 4.39
C ALA A 43 7.45 -19.62 2.87
N VAL A 44 6.29 -19.89 2.27
CA VAL A 44 6.16 -20.09 0.81
C VAL A 44 5.21 -19.04 0.26
N VAL A 45 5.66 -18.25 -0.71
CA VAL A 45 4.79 -17.29 -1.42
C VAL A 45 3.65 -18.07 -2.07
N VAL A 46 2.41 -17.66 -1.79
CA VAL A 46 1.21 -18.20 -2.43
C VAL A 46 0.56 -17.20 -3.37
N ASP A 47 0.75 -15.90 -3.13
CA ASP A 47 0.21 -14.85 -3.99
C ASP A 47 1.03 -13.56 -3.94
N THR A 48 0.90 -12.75 -4.98
CA THR A 48 1.41 -11.37 -5.07
C THR A 48 0.31 -10.52 -5.69
N TYR A 49 -0.07 -9.45 -5.00
CA TYR A 49 -1.25 -8.66 -5.38
C TYR A 49 -0.97 -7.17 -5.40
N GLN A 50 -1.83 -6.47 -6.12
CA GLN A 50 -1.96 -5.01 -6.11
C GLN A 50 -3.43 -4.70 -5.99
N GLU A 51 -3.77 -3.81 -5.07
CA GLU A 51 -5.12 -3.40 -4.80
C GLU A 51 -5.17 -1.89 -4.79
N CYS A 52 -6.32 -1.36 -5.17
CA CYS A 52 -6.61 0.02 -4.91
C CYS A 52 -8.09 0.16 -4.56
N ASP A 53 -8.33 1.07 -3.62
CA ASP A 53 -9.64 1.33 -3.07
C ASP A 53 -10.52 1.98 -4.15
N ASP A 54 -11.72 1.43 -4.35
CA ASP A 54 -12.66 1.97 -5.33
C ASP A 54 -13.33 3.26 -4.82
N ASP A 55 -13.35 3.46 -3.50
CA ASP A 55 -13.95 4.62 -2.83
C ASP A 55 -12.91 5.70 -2.45
N GLY A 56 -11.61 5.48 -2.69
CA GLY A 56 -10.55 6.41 -2.30
C GLY A 56 -9.23 6.26 -3.07
N PRO A 57 -8.26 7.18 -2.93
CA PRO A 57 -6.98 7.14 -3.65
C PRO A 57 -5.99 6.11 -3.05
N ALA A 58 -6.47 5.17 -2.24
CA ALA A 58 -5.62 4.25 -1.52
C ALA A 58 -5.12 3.14 -2.45
N VAL A 59 -3.82 2.90 -2.41
CA VAL A 59 -3.16 1.85 -3.20
C VAL A 59 -2.36 0.98 -2.24
N ALA A 60 -2.47 -0.34 -2.40
CA ALA A 60 -1.72 -1.34 -1.67
C ALA A 60 -1.06 -2.31 -2.66
N ALA A 61 0.10 -2.83 -2.28
CA ALA A 61 0.73 -3.95 -2.96
C ALA A 61 1.33 -4.88 -1.92
N GLY A 62 1.19 -6.18 -2.13
CA GLY A 62 1.55 -7.14 -1.10
C GLY A 62 1.87 -8.53 -1.61
N ARG A 63 2.28 -9.37 -0.66
CA ARG A 63 2.56 -10.79 -0.87
C ARG A 63 1.93 -11.59 0.23
N ALA A 64 1.24 -12.67 -0.15
CA ALA A 64 0.70 -13.64 0.77
C ALA A 64 1.60 -14.88 0.83
N TYR A 65 1.71 -15.46 2.02
CA TYR A 65 2.56 -16.60 2.29
C TYR A 65 1.80 -17.68 3.06
N ARG A 66 2.11 -18.94 2.76
CA ARG A 66 1.82 -20.06 3.67
C ARG A 66 2.94 -20.17 4.68
N TYR A 67 2.59 -20.22 5.97
CA TYR A 67 3.55 -20.26 7.07
C TYR A 67 2.88 -20.75 8.36
N ASP A 68 3.50 -21.74 9.01
CA ASP A 68 2.99 -22.36 10.24
C ASP A 68 3.61 -21.77 11.53
N GLY A 69 4.40 -20.69 11.42
CA GLY A 69 4.96 -20.01 12.58
C GLY A 69 3.96 -19.07 13.27
N ASP A 70 4.45 -18.28 14.23
CA ASP A 70 3.62 -17.40 15.05
C ASP A 70 3.65 -15.92 14.60
N ARG A 71 2.66 -15.16 15.09
CA ARG A 71 2.48 -13.72 14.81
C ARG A 71 3.62 -12.86 15.31
N GLU A 72 4.15 -13.15 16.49
CA GLU A 72 5.23 -12.34 17.04
C GLU A 72 6.51 -12.49 16.20
N GLY A 73 6.78 -13.69 15.68
CA GLY A 73 7.85 -13.98 14.73
C GLY A 73 7.72 -13.19 13.42
N VAL A 74 6.52 -13.15 12.84
CA VAL A 74 6.25 -12.36 11.61
C VAL A 74 6.45 -10.87 11.86
N LEU A 75 5.86 -10.33 12.94
CA LEU A 75 5.99 -8.92 13.29
C LEU A 75 7.44 -8.52 13.53
N ARG A 76 8.18 -9.33 14.30
CA ARG A 76 9.62 -9.09 14.55
C ARG A 76 10.42 -9.12 13.25
N HIS A 77 10.19 -10.11 12.39
CA HIS A 77 10.90 -10.22 11.12
C HIS A 77 10.70 -9.00 10.24
N TYR A 78 9.45 -8.55 10.05
CA TYR A 78 9.19 -7.37 9.20
C TYR A 78 9.59 -6.05 9.85
N ARG A 79 9.65 -5.98 11.19
CA ARG A 79 10.28 -4.86 11.89
C ARG A 79 11.76 -4.75 11.53
N ASP A 80 12.49 -5.87 11.59
CA ASP A 80 13.91 -5.91 11.28
C ASP A 80 14.15 -5.61 9.79
N ALA A 81 13.32 -6.17 8.90
CA ALA A 81 13.37 -5.89 7.47
C ALA A 81 13.11 -4.42 7.14
N ALA A 82 12.06 -3.82 7.71
CA ALA A 82 11.75 -2.41 7.51
C ALA A 82 12.93 -1.52 7.94
N GLN A 83 13.56 -1.81 9.08
CA GLN A 83 14.75 -1.07 9.52
C GLN A 83 15.95 -1.25 8.58
N ALA A 84 16.19 -2.47 8.11
CA ALA A 84 17.29 -2.77 7.18
C ALA A 84 17.13 -2.01 5.84
N GLU A 85 15.89 -1.86 5.37
CA GLU A 85 15.55 -1.14 4.14
C GLU A 85 15.39 0.38 4.34
N GLY A 86 15.68 0.90 5.54
CA GLY A 86 15.71 2.35 5.81
C GLY A 86 14.36 2.98 6.14
N TRP A 87 13.33 2.17 6.41
CA TRP A 87 12.04 2.68 6.86
C TRP A 87 12.18 3.33 8.24
N ARG A 88 11.49 4.45 8.43
CA ARG A 88 11.56 5.23 9.66
C ARG A 88 10.54 4.73 10.66
N HIS A 89 11.01 4.26 11.80
CA HIS A 89 10.16 3.95 12.95
C HIS A 89 9.41 5.20 13.42
N ARG A 90 8.14 5.05 13.77
CA ARG A 90 7.30 6.13 14.33
C ARG A 90 6.86 5.80 15.75
N ALA A 91 6.13 4.70 15.93
CA ALA A 91 5.64 4.21 17.22
C ALA A 91 5.19 2.74 17.09
N GLY A 92 5.40 1.91 18.13
CA GLY A 92 5.00 0.50 18.06
C GLY A 92 5.61 -0.22 16.86
N ASP A 93 4.77 -0.85 16.04
CA ASP A 93 5.14 -1.50 14.75
C ASP A 93 4.92 -0.60 13.53
N CYS A 94 4.70 0.70 13.73
CA CYS A 94 4.54 1.69 12.65
C CYS A 94 5.91 2.09 12.08
N PHE A 95 6.11 1.75 10.81
CA PHE A 95 7.26 2.15 10.00
C PHE A 95 6.78 2.91 8.79
N THR A 96 7.53 3.93 8.37
CA THR A 96 7.11 4.79 7.26
C THR A 96 8.26 5.13 6.34
N GLN A 97 7.97 5.21 5.05
CA GLN A 97 8.93 5.61 4.02
C GLN A 97 8.23 6.47 2.97
N ARG A 98 8.96 7.42 2.37
CA ARG A 98 8.45 8.16 1.23
C ARG A 98 8.75 7.38 -0.04
N ILE A 99 7.71 7.04 -0.78
CA ILE A 99 7.78 6.32 -2.06
C ILE A 99 7.03 7.18 -3.08
N ASP A 100 7.73 7.60 -4.13
CA ASP A 100 7.21 8.51 -5.16
C ASP A 100 6.44 9.74 -4.61
N GLY A 101 6.90 10.28 -3.48
CA GLY A 101 6.30 11.44 -2.82
C GLY A 101 5.24 11.11 -1.76
N ALA A 102 4.57 9.97 -1.85
CA ALA A 102 3.57 9.51 -0.88
C ALA A 102 4.23 8.90 0.37
N LEU A 103 3.58 9.04 1.53
CA LEU A 103 4.04 8.39 2.76
C LEU A 103 3.39 7.00 2.88
N ALA A 104 4.20 5.96 2.70
CA ALA A 104 3.75 4.57 2.79
C ALA A 104 4.10 3.94 4.14
N SER A 105 3.39 2.86 4.47
CA SER A 105 3.64 1.99 5.62
C SER A 105 3.66 0.52 5.19
N PRO A 106 4.58 -0.31 5.72
CA PRO A 106 4.51 -1.75 5.58
C PRO A 106 3.64 -2.34 6.71
N MET A 107 2.73 -3.25 6.35
CA MET A 107 1.71 -3.79 7.24
C MET A 107 1.72 -5.32 7.12
N PRO A 108 2.47 -6.02 7.99
CA PRO A 108 2.34 -7.46 8.12
C PRO A 108 1.04 -7.83 8.83
N GLU A 109 0.27 -8.73 8.22
CA GLU A 109 -0.97 -9.30 8.77
C GLU A 109 -0.84 -10.80 9.00
N GLY A 110 -1.34 -11.29 10.14
CA GLY A 110 -1.28 -12.70 10.50
C GLY A 110 0.02 -13.11 11.21
N PRO A 111 0.38 -14.41 11.22
CA PRO A 111 -0.32 -15.48 10.55
C PRO A 111 -1.68 -15.79 11.19
N ALA A 112 -2.65 -16.13 10.33
CA ALA A 112 -3.96 -16.68 10.64
C ALA A 112 -4.22 -17.85 9.69
N ASP A 113 -4.76 -18.95 10.21
CA ASP A 113 -5.10 -20.14 9.42
C ASP A 113 -3.95 -20.68 8.53
N GLY A 114 -2.71 -20.64 9.05
CA GLY A 114 -1.51 -21.13 8.34
C GLY A 114 -1.00 -20.20 7.24
N SER A 115 -1.41 -18.93 7.24
CA SER A 115 -1.00 -17.94 6.25
C SER A 115 -0.77 -16.56 6.86
N PHE A 116 0.13 -15.76 6.30
CA PHE A 116 0.29 -14.34 6.62
C PHE A 116 0.46 -13.54 5.32
N ALA A 117 0.19 -12.24 5.38
CA ALA A 117 0.46 -11.30 4.30
C ALA A 117 1.38 -10.18 4.79
N VAL A 118 2.09 -9.56 3.86
CA VAL A 118 2.69 -8.24 4.08
C VAL A 118 2.32 -7.38 2.90
N GLU A 119 1.95 -6.15 3.18
CA GLU A 119 1.68 -5.15 2.15
C GLU A 119 2.32 -3.82 2.49
N THR A 120 2.59 -3.04 1.46
CA THR A 120 2.88 -1.62 1.57
C THR A 120 1.69 -0.85 1.02
N ALA A 121 1.15 0.07 1.81
CA ALA A 121 0.00 0.87 1.42
C ALA A 121 0.28 2.37 1.57
N ALA A 122 -0.30 3.15 0.66
CA ALA A 122 -0.30 4.61 0.69
C ALA A 122 -1.42 5.16 -0.21
N ALA A 123 -1.86 6.39 0.07
CA ALA A 123 -2.57 7.20 -0.91
C ALA A 123 -1.55 8.01 -1.73
N ALA A 124 -1.72 8.02 -3.06
CA ALA A 124 -0.71 8.49 -4.04
C ALA A 124 -0.30 9.98 -3.93
N ASP A 125 -0.97 10.75 -3.08
CA ASP A 125 -0.70 12.16 -2.80
C ASP A 125 -0.71 12.49 -1.29
N SER A 126 -0.81 11.47 -0.44
CA SER A 126 -0.93 11.64 1.00
C SER A 126 0.43 11.86 1.66
N SER A 127 0.41 12.73 2.68
CA SER A 127 1.51 12.92 3.63
C SER A 127 1.28 12.19 4.95
N GLU A 128 0.14 11.51 5.08
CA GLU A 128 -0.26 10.74 6.26
C GLU A 128 0.06 9.27 6.04
N ALA A 129 0.58 8.64 7.10
CA ALA A 129 0.87 7.22 7.12
C ALA A 129 -0.31 6.47 7.74
N TRP A 130 -0.53 5.25 7.28
CA TRP A 130 -1.51 4.36 7.88
C TRP A 130 -0.80 3.42 8.85
N CYS A 131 -1.14 3.63 10.11
CA CYS A 131 -0.74 2.92 11.30
C CYS A 131 -1.95 3.00 12.24
#